data_AF-A0A969PQK4-F1
#
_entry.id   AF-A0A969PQK4-F1
#
_cell.length_a   1.000
_cell.length_b   1.000
_cell.length_c   1.000
_cell.angle_alpha   90.00
_cell.angle_beta   90.00
_cell.angle_gamma   90.00
#
_symmetry.space_group_name_H-M   'P 1'
#
loop_
_entity.id
_entity.type
_entity.pdbx_description
1 polymer ?
#
loop_
_entity_poly.entity_id
_entity_poly.type
_entity_poly.pdbx_seq_one_letter_code
_entity_poly.pdbx_strand_id
1 'polypeptide(L)'
;MPKPFRPETRSRYKWSVTIYAGSEGVGFYTECISPKGAILRTEICNDKGSAWQQGYNLVDRAIQEELTNRYNTIAIPLTLALLYVSGWDEEYELGHQSCLRVRRAWKGHDFQIMNLLTERGWLEEQRNPKQIKSVVLTPKGIKQARHILKNLNLEGIEEFFRLTTIATI
;
A
#
# COMPACT_ATOMS: atom_id res chain seq x y z
N MET A 1 39.53 -4.99 36.48
CA MET A 1 39.02 -4.43 35.21
C MET A 1 37.57 -4.85 35.04
N PRO A 2 36.65 -3.95 34.64
CA PRO A 2 35.28 -4.34 34.31
C PRO A 2 35.29 -5.34 33.14
N LYS A 3 34.40 -6.34 33.18
CA LYS A 3 34.29 -7.33 32.10
C LYS A 3 33.86 -6.63 30.80
N PRO A 4 34.44 -6.97 29.64
CA PRO A 4 34.00 -6.42 28.37
C PRO A 4 32.53 -6.77 28.13
N PHE A 5 31.76 -5.80 27.64
CA PHE A 5 30.37 -6.02 27.30
C PHE A 5 30.26 -7.10 26.23
N ARG A 6 29.39 -8.09 26.45
CA ARG A 6 29.09 -9.14 25.47
C ARG A 6 27.81 -8.76 24.73
N PRO A 7 27.80 -8.77 23.38
CA PRO A 7 26.59 -8.51 22.63
C PRO A 7 25.44 -9.43 23.04
N GLU A 8 24.24 -8.88 23.15
CA GLU A 8 23.02 -9.61 23.51
C GLU A 8 22.08 -9.58 22.31
N THR A 9 21.51 -10.73 21.93
CA THR A 9 20.63 -10.84 20.76
C THR A 9 19.23 -11.26 21.16
N ARG A 10 18.22 -10.62 20.56
CA ARG A 10 16.80 -10.96 20.70
C ARG A 10 16.14 -11.05 19.33
N SER A 11 15.05 -11.81 19.23
CA SER A 11 14.26 -11.91 18.01
C SER A 11 13.02 -11.01 18.08
N ARG A 12 12.72 -10.32 16.99
CA ARG A 12 11.47 -9.55 16.82
C ARG A 12 10.97 -9.73 15.39
N TYR A 13 9.78 -10.30 15.21
CA TYR A 13 9.23 -10.60 13.87
C TYR A 13 10.21 -11.34 12.93
N LYS A 14 10.97 -12.29 13.47
CA LYS A 14 12.05 -13.03 12.78
C LYS A 14 13.28 -12.20 12.40
N TRP A 15 13.34 -10.91 12.74
CA TRP A 15 14.57 -10.14 12.72
C TRP A 15 15.45 -10.51 13.90
N SER A 16 16.76 -10.58 13.67
CA SER A 16 17.75 -10.61 14.74
C SER A 16 18.04 -9.18 15.17
N VAL A 17 17.94 -8.89 16.45
CA VAL A 17 18.21 -7.58 17.03
C VAL A 17 19.31 -7.75 18.05
N THR A 18 20.50 -7.26 17.74
CA THR A 18 21.71 -7.46 18.56
C THR A 18 22.21 -6.13 19.07
N ILE A 19 22.34 -5.99 20.40
CA ILE A 19 22.89 -4.79 21.02
C ILE A 19 24.40 -4.92 21.18
N TYR A 20 25.11 -3.84 20.91
CA TYR A 20 26.55 -3.70 21.02
C TYR A 20 26.89 -2.52 21.93
N ALA A 21 28.06 -2.55 22.56
CA ALA A 21 28.64 -1.36 23.18
C ALA A 21 29.32 -0.53 22.09
N GLY A 22 29.26 0.79 22.20
CA GLY A 22 30.00 1.70 21.33
C GLY A 22 31.52 1.56 21.52
N SER A 23 32.27 2.15 20.58
CA SER A 23 33.73 2.22 20.68
C SER A 23 34.16 2.85 22.00
N GLU A 24 35.20 2.30 22.62
CA GLU A 24 35.74 2.73 23.91
C GLU A 24 34.74 2.63 25.09
N GLY A 25 33.65 1.88 24.93
CA GLY A 25 32.64 1.69 25.97
C GLY A 25 31.67 2.87 26.12
N VAL A 26 31.66 3.79 25.15
CA VAL A 26 30.74 4.93 25.14
C VAL A 26 29.42 4.50 24.51
N GLY A 27 28.43 4.29 25.37
CA GLY A 27 27.04 4.03 24.97
C GLY A 27 26.80 2.66 24.34
N PHE A 28 25.60 2.49 23.79
CA PHE A 28 25.09 1.26 23.19
C PHE A 28 24.35 1.56 21.89
N TYR A 29 24.48 0.68 20.90
CA TYR A 29 23.69 0.74 19.67
C TYR A 29 23.19 -0.65 19.32
N THR A 30 22.24 -0.71 18.39
CA THR A 30 21.62 -1.96 17.99
C THR A 30 21.81 -2.19 16.49
N GLU A 31 22.20 -3.41 16.12
CA GLU A 31 22.15 -3.91 14.76
C GLU A 31 20.94 -4.83 14.60
N CYS A 32 20.10 -4.52 13.62
CA CYS A 32 18.90 -5.27 13.29
C CYS A 32 19.09 -5.94 11.92
N ILE A 33 19.06 -7.27 11.88
CA ILE A 33 19.25 -8.06 10.66
C ILE A 33 17.91 -8.67 10.27
N SER A 34 17.45 -8.37 9.06
CA SER A 34 16.20 -8.88 8.52
C SER A 34 16.30 -10.35 8.11
N PRO A 35 15.17 -11.06 7.96
CA PRO A 35 15.15 -12.42 7.42
C PRO A 35 15.77 -12.55 6.03
N LYS A 36 15.88 -11.45 5.28
CA LYS A 36 16.48 -11.38 3.93
C LYS A 36 17.94 -10.90 3.97
N GLY A 37 18.52 -10.72 5.15
CA GLY A 37 19.91 -10.27 5.33
C GLY A 37 20.13 -8.75 5.26
N ALA A 38 19.06 -7.94 5.22
CA ALA A 38 19.21 -6.48 5.27
C ALA A 38 19.62 -6.05 6.68
N ILE A 39 20.60 -5.16 6.79
CA ILE A 39 21.15 -4.71 8.08
C ILE A 39 20.74 -3.26 8.30
N LEU A 40 20.12 -2.99 9.44
CA LEU A 40 19.80 -1.64 9.92
C LEU A 40 20.53 -1.40 11.25
N ARG A 41 20.98 -0.16 11.49
CA ARG A 41 21.67 0.19 12.73
C ARG A 41 21.04 1.43 13.35
N THR A 42 20.95 1.44 14.68
CA THR A 42 20.54 2.63 15.42
C THR A 42 21.72 3.56 15.65
N GLU A 43 21.42 4.80 16.07
CA GLU A 43 22.42 5.67 16.67
C GLU A 43 22.87 5.13 18.04
N ILE A 44 23.99 5.65 18.54
CA ILE A 44 24.51 5.32 19.86
C ILE A 44 23.66 6.02 20.92
N CYS A 45 23.25 5.26 21.93
CA CYS A 45 22.45 5.68 23.07
C CYS A 45 23.27 5.59 24.36
N ASN A 46 22.91 6.35 25.39
CA ASN A 46 23.64 6.32 26.66
C ASN A 46 23.40 5.05 27.48
N ASP A 47 22.26 4.37 27.28
CA ASP A 47 21.88 3.17 28.03
C ASP A 47 21.33 2.06 27.13
N LYS A 48 21.39 0.83 27.65
CA LYS A 48 20.94 -0.37 26.92
C LYS A 48 19.45 -0.37 26.63
N GLY A 49 18.62 0.15 27.55
CA GLY A 49 17.17 0.15 27.39
C GLY A 49 16.75 1.00 26.20
N SER A 50 17.32 2.19 26.08
CA SER A 50 17.14 3.08 24.94
C SER A 50 17.60 2.44 23.63
N ALA A 51 18.77 1.78 23.60
CA ALA A 51 19.25 1.09 22.41
C ALA A 51 18.31 -0.05 21.96
N TRP A 52 17.80 -0.86 22.90
CA TRP A 52 16.79 -1.87 22.60
C TRP A 52 15.50 -1.26 22.02
N GLN A 53 14.98 -0.20 22.65
CA GLN A 53 13.76 0.45 22.19
C GLN A 53 13.95 1.05 20.79
N GLN A 54 15.08 1.70 20.52
CA GLN A 54 15.40 2.21 19.18
C GLN A 54 15.48 1.08 18.16
N GLY A 55 16.13 -0.04 18.50
CA GLY A 55 16.24 -1.20 17.62
C GLY A 55 14.89 -1.81 17.27
N TYR A 56 14.00 -1.97 18.25
CA TYR A 56 12.64 -2.43 18.02
C TYR A 56 11.81 -1.46 17.19
N ASN A 57 11.89 -0.16 17.47
CA ASN A 57 11.21 0.87 16.67
C ASN A 57 11.71 0.89 15.22
N LEU A 58 12.98 0.55 14.99
CA LEU A 58 13.57 0.47 13.65
C LEU A 58 13.04 -0.74 12.88
N VAL A 59 12.95 -1.91 13.53
CA VAL A 59 12.34 -3.12 12.97
C VAL A 59 10.87 -2.90 12.65
N ASP A 60 10.11 -2.31 13.57
CA ASP A 60 8.67 -2.06 13.39
C ASP A 60 8.43 -1.14 12.19
N ARG A 61 9.21 -0.06 12.07
CA ARG A 61 9.15 0.85 10.92
C ARG A 61 9.46 0.14 9.60
N ALA A 62 10.54 -0.64 9.54
CA ALA A 62 10.91 -1.37 8.33
C ALA A 62 9.82 -2.37 7.89
N ILE A 63 9.17 -3.04 8.84
CA ILE A 63 8.05 -3.95 8.55
C ILE A 63 6.83 -3.18 8.04
N GLN A 64 6.49 -2.05 8.68
CA GLN A 64 5.37 -1.22 8.23
C GLN A 64 5.60 -0.64 6.84
N GLU A 65 6.83 -0.22 6.53
CA GLU A 65 7.22 0.22 5.19
C GLU A 65 7.09 -0.91 4.16
N GLU A 66 7.56 -2.12 4.47
CA GLU A 66 7.42 -3.27 3.56
C GLU A 66 5.94 -3.61 3.32
N LEU A 67 5.11 -3.62 4.37
CA LEU A 67 3.68 -3.84 4.25
C LEU A 67 3.00 -2.74 3.41
N THR A 68 3.29 -1.48 3.70
CA THR A 68 2.76 -0.33 2.95
C THR A 68 3.12 -0.42 1.48
N ASN A 69 4.38 -0.78 1.18
CA ASN A 69 4.83 -1.00 -0.19
C ASN A 69 4.05 -2.12 -0.87
N ARG A 70 3.86 -3.28 -0.21
CA ARG A 70 3.06 -4.39 -0.76
C ARG A 70 1.61 -3.98 -1.04
N TYR A 71 0.99 -3.24 -0.11
CA TYR A 71 -0.36 -2.70 -0.31
C TYR A 71 -0.41 -1.77 -1.53
N ASN A 72 0.56 -0.88 -1.65
CA ASN A 72 0.66 0.05 -2.78
C ASN A 72 0.89 -0.65 -4.12
N THR A 73 1.67 -1.72 -4.15
CA THR A 73 2.03 -2.42 -5.40
C THR A 73 1.04 -3.50 -5.82
N ILE A 74 0.32 -4.11 -4.86
CA ILE A 74 -0.55 -5.26 -5.13
C ILE A 74 -2.01 -4.93 -4.84
N ALA A 75 -2.31 -4.63 -3.57
CA ALA A 75 -3.70 -4.52 -3.12
C ALA A 75 -4.43 -3.37 -3.81
N ILE A 76 -3.85 -2.17 -3.84
CA ILE A 76 -4.48 -0.99 -4.43
C ILE A 76 -4.72 -1.17 -5.95
N PRO A 77 -3.72 -1.56 -6.78
CA PRO A 77 -3.95 -1.79 -8.20
C PRO A 77 -4.98 -2.89 -8.48
N LEU A 78 -4.91 -3.99 -7.73
CA LEU A 78 -5.85 -5.10 -7.92
C LEU A 78 -7.28 -4.70 -7.56
N THR A 79 -7.48 -3.95 -6.48
CA THR A 79 -8.81 -3.41 -6.12
C THR A 79 -9.36 -2.51 -7.23
N LEU A 80 -8.55 -1.61 -7.80
CA LEU A 80 -8.99 -0.77 -8.91
C LEU A 80 -9.39 -1.61 -10.14
N ALA A 81 -8.59 -2.63 -10.47
CA ALA A 81 -8.89 -3.54 -11.57
C ALA A 81 -10.20 -4.31 -11.32
N LEU A 82 -10.40 -4.83 -10.10
CA LEU A 82 -11.61 -5.53 -9.69
C LEU A 82 -12.86 -4.66 -9.78
N LEU A 83 -12.79 -3.42 -9.28
CA LEU A 83 -13.87 -2.43 -9.42
C LEU A 83 -14.22 -2.19 -10.90
N TYR A 84 -13.23 -2.10 -11.78
CA TYR A 84 -13.48 -1.91 -13.20
C TYR A 84 -14.18 -3.13 -13.83
N VAL A 85 -13.66 -4.35 -13.61
CA VAL A 85 -14.19 -5.56 -14.27
C VAL A 85 -15.54 -6.00 -13.71
N SER A 86 -15.77 -5.81 -12.41
CA SER A 86 -17.05 -6.13 -11.76
C SER A 86 -18.09 -5.00 -11.85
N GLY A 87 -17.68 -3.84 -12.34
CA GLY A 87 -18.55 -2.69 -12.54
C GLY A 87 -19.49 -2.84 -13.72
N TRP A 88 -20.39 -1.88 -13.83
CA TRP A 88 -21.34 -1.74 -14.93
C TRP A 88 -21.30 -0.31 -15.46
N ASP A 89 -21.78 -0.15 -16.69
CA ASP A 89 -21.91 1.17 -17.31
C ASP A 89 -23.30 1.74 -16.98
N GLU A 90 -23.34 3.02 -16.66
CA GLU A 90 -24.57 3.76 -16.38
C GLU A 90 -24.59 5.02 -17.23
N GLU A 91 -25.72 5.29 -17.87
CA GLU A 91 -25.92 6.45 -18.73
C GLU A 91 -26.85 7.44 -18.07
N TYR A 92 -26.44 8.70 -18.03
CA TYR A 92 -27.26 9.80 -17.55
C TYR A 92 -27.53 10.77 -18.70
N GLU A 93 -28.79 11.10 -18.92
CA GLU A 93 -29.17 12.16 -19.84
C GLU A 93 -28.85 13.51 -19.20
N LEU A 94 -27.98 14.30 -19.83
CA LEU A 94 -27.64 15.66 -19.41
C LEU A 94 -28.46 16.72 -20.19
N GLY A 95 -29.42 16.29 -21.00
CA GLY A 95 -30.26 17.12 -21.88
C GLY A 95 -30.52 16.45 -23.23
N HIS A 96 -31.18 17.16 -24.15
CA HIS A 96 -31.63 16.60 -25.45
C HIS A 96 -30.52 16.11 -26.40
N GLN A 97 -29.24 16.39 -26.14
CA GLN A 97 -28.14 16.09 -27.07
C GLN A 97 -26.85 15.55 -26.40
N SER A 98 -26.85 15.28 -25.10
CA SER A 98 -25.65 14.77 -24.41
C SER A 98 -26.00 13.72 -23.36
N CYS A 99 -25.30 12.58 -23.43
CA CYS A 99 -25.32 11.56 -22.39
C CYS A 99 -23.96 11.50 -21.69
N LEU A 100 -23.98 11.38 -20.36
CA LEU A 100 -22.80 11.06 -19.57
C LEU A 100 -22.81 9.55 -19.30
N ARG A 101 -21.80 8.85 -19.79
CA ARG A 101 -21.57 7.44 -19.46
C ARG A 101 -20.52 7.33 -18.37
N VAL A 102 -20.84 6.62 -17.30
CA VAL A 102 -19.92 6.37 -16.19
C VAL A 102 -19.73 4.87 -15.96
N ARG A 103 -18.55 4.49 -15.46
CA ARG A 103 -18.31 3.14 -14.95
C ARG A 103 -18.55 3.14 -13.45
N ARG A 104 -19.62 2.47 -13.00
CA ARG A 104 -19.97 2.34 -11.59
C ARG A 104 -19.65 0.94 -11.07
N ALA A 105 -19.28 0.83 -9.80
CA ALA A 105 -19.08 -0.45 -9.14
C ALA A 105 -19.60 -0.43 -7.71
N TRP A 106 -19.97 -1.59 -7.17
CA TRP A 106 -20.31 -1.71 -5.75
C TRP A 106 -19.07 -1.52 -4.88
N LYS A 107 -19.25 -0.89 -3.72
CA LYS A 107 -18.27 -0.96 -2.65
C LYS A 107 -18.30 -2.38 -2.07
N GLY A 108 -17.13 -2.90 -1.74
CA GLY A 108 -16.97 -4.21 -1.12
C GLY A 108 -15.53 -4.52 -0.76
N HIS A 109 -14.69 -3.48 -0.71
CA HIS A 109 -13.26 -3.57 -0.47
C HIS A 109 -12.89 -2.74 0.75
N ASP A 110 -11.66 -2.92 1.21
CA ASP A 110 -11.10 -2.18 2.35
C ASP A 110 -11.28 -0.66 2.20
N PHE A 111 -11.84 -0.01 3.22
CA PHE A 111 -12.17 1.42 3.17
C PHE A 111 -10.92 2.31 3.03
N GLN A 112 -9.77 1.91 3.56
CA GLN A 112 -8.54 2.68 3.41
C GLN A 112 -8.08 2.65 1.95
N ILE A 113 -8.15 1.48 1.29
CA ILE A 113 -7.88 1.38 -0.14
C ILE A 113 -8.85 2.26 -0.94
N MET A 114 -10.15 2.21 -0.64
CA MET A 114 -11.14 3.04 -1.32
C MET A 114 -10.83 4.54 -1.18
N ASN A 115 -10.43 4.99 0.00
CA ASN A 115 -10.03 6.38 0.23
C ASN A 115 -8.79 6.74 -0.60
N LEU A 116 -7.75 5.90 -0.60
CA LEU A 116 -6.54 6.11 -1.39
C LEU A 116 -6.82 6.15 -2.91
N LEU A 117 -7.75 5.34 -3.40
CA LEU A 117 -8.17 5.36 -4.80
C LEU A 117 -8.85 6.70 -5.16
N THR A 118 -9.68 7.23 -4.27
CA THR A 118 -10.30 8.55 -4.41
C THR A 118 -9.27 9.67 -4.34
N GLU A 119 -8.36 9.66 -3.36
CA GLU A 119 -7.27 10.64 -3.21
C GLU A 119 -6.34 10.68 -4.44
N ARG A 120 -6.14 9.53 -5.10
CA ARG A 120 -5.37 9.45 -6.37
C ARG A 120 -6.14 9.96 -7.59
N GLY A 121 -7.40 10.33 -7.42
CA GLY A 121 -8.32 10.76 -8.48
C GLY A 121 -8.73 9.63 -9.42
N TRP A 122 -8.71 8.38 -8.95
CA TRP A 122 -9.15 7.21 -9.73
C TRP A 122 -10.63 6.88 -9.49
N LEU A 123 -11.18 7.30 -8.36
CA LEU A 123 -12.61 7.29 -8.07
C LEU A 123 -13.10 8.72 -7.88
N GLU A 124 -14.38 8.97 -8.19
CA GLU A 124 -15.02 10.24 -7.91
C GLU A 124 -15.17 10.47 -6.40
N GLU A 125 -14.95 11.71 -5.96
CA GLU A 125 -15.27 12.13 -4.61
C GLU A 125 -16.77 12.09 -4.37
N GLN A 126 -17.16 11.58 -3.20
CA GLN A 126 -18.55 11.44 -2.81
C GLN A 126 -18.85 12.38 -1.66
N ARG A 127 -19.96 13.11 -1.74
CA ARG A 127 -20.42 13.97 -0.64
C ARG A 127 -20.72 13.19 0.65
N ASN A 128 -21.31 12.00 0.52
CA ASN A 128 -21.72 11.13 1.65
C ASN A 128 -21.21 9.68 1.47
N PRO A 129 -19.89 9.43 1.56
CA PRO A 129 -19.30 8.15 1.21
C PRO A 129 -19.74 7.00 2.13
N LYS A 130 -20.23 7.28 3.34
CA LYS A 130 -20.73 6.26 4.28
C LYS A 130 -22.13 5.73 3.93
N GLN A 131 -22.93 6.50 3.19
CA GLN A 131 -24.32 6.14 2.86
C GLN A 131 -24.43 5.57 1.43
N ILE A 132 -23.54 5.98 0.54
CA ILE A 132 -23.54 5.53 -0.84
C ILE A 132 -22.87 4.16 -0.93
N LYS A 133 -23.55 3.18 -1.52
CA LYS A 133 -23.06 1.80 -1.63
C LYS A 133 -22.17 1.53 -2.84
N SER A 134 -22.11 2.45 -3.79
CA SER A 134 -21.34 2.32 -5.02
C SER A 134 -20.26 3.40 -5.14
N VAL A 135 -19.33 3.24 -6.07
CA VAL A 135 -18.34 4.24 -6.49
C VAL A 135 -18.36 4.39 -8.00
N VAL A 136 -17.91 5.55 -8.48
CA VAL A 136 -17.75 5.82 -9.91
C VAL A 136 -16.26 5.94 -10.21
N LEU A 137 -15.80 5.23 -11.24
CA LEU A 137 -14.42 5.36 -11.71
C LEU A 137 -14.30 6.60 -12.60
N THR A 138 -13.29 7.41 -12.35
CA THR A 138 -12.98 8.55 -13.22
C THR A 138 -12.36 8.06 -14.54
N PRO A 139 -12.28 8.90 -15.59
CA PRO A 139 -11.54 8.55 -16.80
C PRO A 139 -10.08 8.13 -16.53
N LYS A 140 -9.43 8.78 -15.55
CA LYS A 140 -8.08 8.42 -15.09
C LYS A 140 -8.07 7.03 -14.43
N GLY A 141 -9.05 6.74 -13.59
CA GLY A 141 -9.21 5.44 -12.94
C GLY A 141 -9.45 4.31 -13.94
N ILE A 142 -10.34 4.52 -14.92
CA ILE A 142 -10.59 3.57 -16.01
C ILE A 142 -9.32 3.28 -16.80
N LYS A 143 -8.60 4.34 -17.23
CA LYS A 143 -7.33 4.19 -17.96
C LYS A 143 -6.32 3.37 -17.15
N GLN A 144 -6.18 3.66 -15.86
CA GLN A 144 -5.26 2.95 -14.99
C GLN A 144 -5.68 1.49 -14.76
N ALA A 145 -6.97 1.22 -14.54
CA ALA A 145 -7.50 -0.13 -14.39
C ALA A 145 -7.21 -0.99 -15.63
N ARG A 146 -7.47 -0.45 -16.83
CA ARG A 146 -7.18 -1.12 -18.10
C ARG A 146 -5.67 -1.39 -18.25
N HIS A 147 -4.82 -0.43 -17.90
CA HIS A 147 -3.37 -0.64 -17.93
C HIS A 147 -2.93 -1.79 -17.01
N ILE A 148 -3.44 -1.83 -15.78
CA ILE A 148 -3.16 -2.91 -14.81
C ILE A 148 -3.60 -4.27 -15.39
N LEU A 149 -4.83 -4.35 -15.91
CA LEU A 149 -5.38 -5.58 -16.47
C LEU A 149 -4.60 -6.09 -17.70
N LYS A 150 -4.09 -5.19 -18.56
CA LYS A 150 -3.17 -5.58 -19.65
C LYS A 150 -1.88 -6.18 -19.12
N ASN A 151 -1.31 -5.59 -18.06
CA ASN A 151 -0.08 -6.10 -17.46
C ASN A 151 -0.27 -7.44 -16.72
N LEU A 152 -1.50 -7.75 -16.27
CA LEU A 152 -1.84 -9.06 -15.72
C LEU A 152 -1.94 -10.15 -16.81
N ASN A 153 -1.95 -9.77 -18.09
CA ASN A 153 -1.94 -10.67 -19.25
C ASN A 153 -3.03 -11.75 -19.20
N LEU A 154 -4.25 -11.35 -18.85
CA LEU A 154 -5.41 -12.24 -18.80
C LEU A 154 -5.93 -12.52 -20.22
N GLU A 155 -6.26 -13.77 -20.51
CA GLU A 155 -6.87 -14.16 -21.77
C GLU A 155 -8.22 -13.45 -21.98
N GLY A 156 -8.49 -12.99 -23.21
CA GLY A 156 -9.74 -12.30 -23.56
C GLY A 156 -9.84 -10.84 -23.11
N ILE A 157 -8.78 -10.26 -22.53
CA ILE A 157 -8.87 -8.91 -21.95
C ILE A 157 -9.15 -7.80 -22.96
N GLU A 158 -8.61 -7.90 -24.18
CA GLU A 158 -8.88 -6.91 -25.23
C GLU A 158 -10.34 -6.98 -25.72
N GLU A 159 -10.93 -8.17 -25.79
CA GLU A 159 -12.35 -8.34 -26.10
C GLU A 159 -13.23 -7.77 -24.99
N PHE A 160 -12.88 -8.06 -23.74
CA PHE A 160 -13.56 -7.50 -22.58
C PHE A 160 -13.57 -5.96 -22.63
N PHE A 161 -12.44 -5.33 -22.98
CA PHE A 161 -12.39 -3.88 -23.15
C PHE A 161 -13.28 -3.39 -24.26
N ARG A 162 -13.35 -4.07 -25.41
CA ARG A 162 -14.25 -3.67 -26.52
C ARG A 162 -15.71 -3.65 -26.05
N LEU A 163 -16.14 -4.68 -25.33
CA LEU A 163 -17.52 -4.80 -24.82
C LEU A 163 -17.85 -3.81 -23.70
N THR A 164 -16.84 -3.32 -22.97
CA THR A 164 -16.98 -2.36 -21.87
C THR A 164 -16.45 -0.97 -22.23
N THR A 165 -16.27 -0.69 -23.53
CA THR A 165 -15.75 0.61 -23.98
C THR A 165 -16.82 1.67 -23.78
N ILE A 166 -16.67 2.43 -22.71
CA ILE A 166 -17.18 3.79 -22.60
C ILE A 166 -16.46 4.58 -23.71
N ALA A 167 -17.16 4.83 -24.82
CA ALA A 167 -16.73 5.79 -25.81
C ALA A 167 -16.50 7.12 -25.06
N THR A 168 -15.23 7.45 -24.85
CA THR A 168 -14.83 8.75 -24.31
C THR A 168 -15.03 9.71 -25.47
N ILE A 169 -16.12 10.47 -25.44
CA ILE A 169 -16.39 11.57 -26.39
C ILE A 169 -15.38 12.68 -26.13
#